data_AF-A0A947NJJ3-F1
#
_entry.id   AF-A0A947NJJ3-F1
#
_cell.length_a   1.000
_cell.length_b   1.000
_cell.length_c   1.000
_cell.angle_alpha   90.00
_cell.angle_beta   90.00
_cell.angle_gamma   90.00
#
_symmetry.space_group_name_H-M   'P 1'
#
loop_
_entity.id
_entity.type
_entity.pdbx_description
1 polymer ?
#
loop_
_entity_poly.entity_id
_entity_poly.type
_entity_poly.pdbx_seq_one_letter_code
_entity_poly.pdbx_strand_id
1 'polypeptide(L)' 'MDFFGALAYMAYDIDVGAFPMIAIVGFATYTLMLSTAFMVSAKRWSVRLRRVPVRVHRWMGITALFLATLHLLMGLSTYV' A
#
# COMPACT_ATOMS: atom_id res chain seq x y z
N MET A 1 20.39 3.40 -4.25
CA MET A 1 19.07 3.93 -4.62
C MET A 1 18.09 3.38 -3.62
N ASP A 2 17.84 4.19 -2.61
CA ASP A 2 17.12 3.84 -1.40
C ASP A 2 15.63 4.01 -1.71
N PHE A 3 14.72 3.26 -1.07
CA PHE A 3 13.28 3.32 -1.36
C PHE A 3 12.74 4.76 -1.33
N PHE A 4 13.21 5.56 -0.37
CA PHE A 4 12.88 6.98 -0.26
C PHE A 4 13.47 7.83 -1.40
N GLY A 5 14.70 7.55 -1.84
CA GLY A 5 15.32 8.22 -2.98
C GLY A 5 14.60 7.91 -4.30
N ALA A 6 14.12 6.68 -4.47
CA ALA A 6 13.32 6.29 -5.63
C ALA A 6 11.95 7.00 -5.66
N LEU A 7 11.29 7.16 -4.50
CA LEU A 7 10.03 7.91 -4.40
C LEU A 7 10.23 9.40 -4.68
N ALA A 8 11.28 10.00 -4.10
CA ALA A 8 11.60 11.41 -4.31
C ALA A 8 11.97 11.71 -5.77
N TYR A 9 12.75 10.83 -6.39
CA TYR A 9 13.11 10.90 -7.81
C TYR A 9 11.88 10.81 -8.72
N MET A 10 10.95 9.88 -8.45
CA MET A 10 9.69 9.80 -9.21
C MET A 10 8.75 10.98 -8.96
N ALA A 11 8.80 11.61 -7.79
CA ALA A 11 7.94 12.74 -7.45
C ALA A 11 8.44 14.08 -8.00
N TYR A 12 9.77 14.26 -8.14
CA TYR A 12 10.39 15.54 -8.48
C TYR A 12 11.19 15.56 -9.79
N ASP A 13 11.64 14.42 -10.33
CA ASP A 13 12.52 14.37 -11.52
C ASP A 13 11.81 13.84 -12.79
N ILE A 14 10.81 12.97 -12.64
CA ILE A 14 9.92 12.55 -13.72
C ILE A 14 8.65 13.40 -13.61
N ASP A 15 8.25 14.06 -14.70
CA ASP A 15 7.14 15.04 -14.92
C ASP A 15 5.72 14.69 -14.39
N VAL A 16 5.59 13.75 -13.46
CA VAL A 16 4.33 13.26 -12.93
C VAL A 16 3.77 14.24 -11.88
N GLY A 17 4.62 14.94 -11.13
CA GLY A 17 4.21 15.84 -10.05
C GLY A 17 3.70 15.10 -8.81
N ALA A 18 3.49 15.84 -7.71
CA ALA A 18 3.11 15.24 -6.43
C ALA A 18 1.75 14.50 -6.48
N PHE A 19 0.82 14.98 -7.30
CA PHE A 19 -0.57 14.53 -7.30
C PHE A 19 -0.76 13.09 -7.80
N PRO A 20 -0.18 12.65 -8.95
CA PRO A 20 -0.35 11.28 -9.39
C PRO A 20 0.49 10.30 -8.56
N MET A 21 1.59 10.72 -7.94
CA MET A 21 2.31 9.89 -6.97
C MET A 21 1.46 9.59 -5.74
N ILE A 22 0.77 10.60 -5.19
CA ILE A 22 -0.21 10.40 -4.10
C ILE A 22 -1.29 9.43 -4.54
N ALA A 23 -1.85 9.60 -5.75
CA ALA A 23 -2.89 8.72 -6.28
C ALA A 23 -2.40 7.28 -6.45
N ILE A 24 -1.22 7.04 -7.04
CA ILE A 24 -0.65 5.71 -7.25
C ILE A 24 -0.44 5.00 -5.91
N VAL A 25 0.15 5.68 -4.93
CA VAL A 25 0.37 5.10 -3.60
C VAL A 25 -0.95 4.87 -2.87
N GLY A 26 -1.94 5.73 -3.07
CA GLY A 26 -3.31 5.54 -2.57
C GLY A 26 -3.94 4.26 -3.14
N PHE A 27 -3.90 4.10 -4.47
CA PHE A 27 -4.42 2.90 -5.15
C PHE A 27 -3.71 1.62 -4.68
N ALA A 28 -2.38 1.64 -4.54
CA ALA A 28 -1.62 0.52 -4.03
C ALA A 28 -2.06 0.15 -2.60
N THR A 29 -2.22 1.16 -1.74
CA THR A 29 -2.68 0.99 -0.35
C THR A 29 -4.07 0.36 -0.30
N TYR A 30 -5.04 0.90 -1.05
CA TYR A 30 -6.41 0.39 -1.09
C TYR A 30 -6.46 -1.05 -1.62
N THR A 31 -5.69 -1.36 -2.65
CA THR A 31 -5.62 -2.73 -3.21
C THR A 31 -5.05 -3.72 -2.21
N LEU A 32 -4.02 -3.32 -1.45
CA LEU A 32 -3.46 -4.14 -0.38
C LEU A 32 -4.46 -4.34 0.77
N MET A 33 -5.14 -3.29 1.23
CA MET A 33 -6.17 -3.42 2.25
C MET A 33 -7.31 -4.34 1.79
N LEU A 34 -7.80 -4.14 0.55
CA LEU A 34 -8.88 -4.93 -0.02
C LEU A 34 -8.48 -6.40 -0.16
N SER A 35 -7.28 -6.70 -0.67
CA SER A 35 -6.79 -8.08 -0.78
C SER A 35 -6.61 -8.73 0.59
N THR A 36 -6.16 -7.97 1.60
CA THR A 36 -6.01 -8.44 2.97
C THR A 36 -7.36 -8.80 3.59
N ALA A 37 -8.39 -7.95 3.39
CA ALA A 37 -9.76 -8.19 3.82
C ALA A 37 -10.41 -9.36 3.05
N PHE A 38 -10.23 -9.40 1.73
CA PHE A 38 -10.70 -10.49 0.88
C PHE A 38 -10.12 -11.82 1.31
N MET A 39 -8.85 -11.87 1.70
CA MET A 39 -8.22 -13.10 2.17
C MET A 39 -8.86 -13.65 3.45
N VAL A 40 -9.35 -12.79 4.34
CA VAL A 40 -10.10 -13.21 5.54
C VAL A 40 -11.48 -13.74 5.17
N SER A 41 -12.19 -13.07 4.27
CA SER A 41 -13.52 -13.47 3.80
C SER A 41 -13.46 -14.77 2.99
N ALA A 42 -12.49 -14.90 2.08
CA ALA A 42 -12.30 -16.05 1.20
C ALA A 42 -11.85 -17.31 1.94
N LYS A 43 -11.19 -17.18 3.10
CA LYS A 43 -10.88 -18.32 4.00
C LYS A 43 -12.13 -19.05 4.48
N ARG A 44 -13.29 -18.39 4.54
CA ARG A 44 -14.56 -19.05 4.91
C ARG A 44 -15.05 -20.01 3.82
N TRP A 45 -14.70 -19.74 2.55
CA TRP A 45 -15.25 -20.42 1.37
C TRP A 45 -14.27 -21.40 0.72
N SER A 46 -12.95 -21.25 0.97
CA SER A 46 -11.93 -22.10 0.35
C SER A 46 -10.97 -22.71 1.37
N VAL A 47 -10.91 -24.05 1.36
CA VAL A 47 -9.97 -24.85 2.18
C VAL A 47 -8.51 -24.57 1.80
N ARG A 48 -8.25 -24.20 0.54
CA ARG A 48 -6.90 -23.88 0.04
C ARG A 48 -6.37 -22.58 0.66
N LEU A 49 -7.24 -21.57 0.79
CA LEU A 49 -6.90 -20.30 1.44
C LEU A 49 -6.74 -20.42 2.96
N ARG A 50 -7.38 -21.41 3.61
CA ARG A 50 -7.16 -21.69 5.04
C ARG A 50 -5.74 -22.16 5.34
N ARG A 51 -5.05 -22.76 4.36
CA ARG A 51 -3.64 -23.18 4.50
C ARG A 51 -2.65 -22.02 4.38
N VAL A 52 -3.10 -20.82 4.00
CA VAL A 52 -2.23 -19.65 3.92
C VAL A 52 -1.79 -19.27 5.34
N PRO A 53 -0.47 -19.27 5.62
CA PRO A 53 0.04 -19.03 6.95
C PRO A 53 -0.35 -17.64 7.45
N VAL A 54 -0.67 -17.55 8.75
CA VAL A 54 -1.06 -16.29 9.42
C VAL A 54 0.02 -15.21 9.24
N ARG A 55 1.28 -15.62 9.10
CA ARG A 55 2.41 -14.73 8.82
C ARG A 55 2.22 -13.90 7.55
N VAL A 56 1.63 -14.47 6.48
CA VAL A 56 1.36 -13.73 5.23
C VAL A 56 0.32 -12.65 5.46
N HIS A 57 -0.78 -12.97 6.16
CA HIS A 57 -1.79 -11.97 6.51
C HIS A 57 -1.20 -10.84 7.37
N ARG A 58 -0.35 -11.20 8.34
CA ARG A 58 0.32 -10.22 9.22
C ARG A 58 1.26 -9.30 8.43
N TRP A 59 2.06 -9.84 7.51
CA TRP A 59 2.92 -9.01 6.65
C TRP A 59 2.09 -8.11 5.74
N MET A 60 1.05 -8.63 5.09
CA MET A 60 0.15 -7.81 4.26
C MET A 60 -0.47 -6.66 5.05
N GLY A 61 -0.94 -6.94 6.27
CA GLY A 61 -1.47 -5.93 7.19
C GLY A 61 -0.42 -4.86 7.55
N ILE A 62 0.80 -5.27 7.92
CA ILE A 62 1.90 -4.34 8.24
C ILE A 62 2.24 -3.46 7.04
N THR A 63 2.39 -4.05 5.85
CA THR A 63 2.70 -3.32 4.61
C THR A 63 1.58 -2.36 4.23
N ALA A 64 0.31 -2.77 4.38
CA ALA A 64 -0.84 -1.92 4.13
C ALA A 64 -0.86 -0.71 5.08
N LEU A 65 -0.56 -0.93 6.38
CA LEU A 65 -0.53 0.13 7.38
C LEU A 65 0.59 1.12 7.10
N PHE A 66 1.78 0.63 6.75
CA PHE A 66 2.93 1.45 6.37
C PHE A 66 2.64 2.32 5.13
N LEU A 67 2.08 1.73 4.08
CA LEU A 67 1.69 2.46 2.87
C LEU A 67 0.58 3.49 3.15
N ALA A 68 -0.39 3.16 4.00
CA ALA A 68 -1.42 4.11 4.42
C ALA A 68 -0.83 5.30 5.15
N THR A 69 0.14 5.09 6.05
CA THR A 69 0.86 6.18 6.72
C THR A 69 1.62 7.05 5.72
N LEU A 70 2.33 6.45 4.77
CA LEU A 70 3.02 7.20 3.72
C LEU A 70 2.05 8.00 2.83
N HIS A 71 0.95 7.38 2.41
CA HIS A 71 -0.09 8.04 1.61
C HIS A 71 -0.69 9.24 2.36
N LEU A 72 -0.96 9.09 3.65
CA LEU A 72 -1.47 10.15 4.50
C LEU A 72 -0.45 11.28 4.66
N LEU A 73 0.82 10.96 4.90
CA LEU A 73 1.90 11.96 5.01
C LEU A 73 2.09 12.74 3.70
N MET A 74 2.09 12.05 2.56
CA MET A 74 2.19 12.72 1.25
C MET A 74 0.96 13.59 0.99
N GLY A 75 -0.24 13.12 1.32
CA GLY A 75 -1.46 13.93 1.25
C GLY A 75 -1.34 15.18 2.11
N LEU A 76 -0.91 15.04 3.37
CA LEU A 76 -0.73 16.18 4.29
C LEU A 76 0.29 17.18 3.77
N SER A 77 1.38 16.71 3.15
CA SER A 77 2.42 17.56 2.56
C SER A 77 1.95 18.41 1.37
N THR A 78 0.76 18.13 0.81
CA THR A 78 0.17 19.02 -0.20
C THR A 78 -0.56 20.22 0.40
N TYR A 79 -0.83 20.19 1.70
CA TYR A 79 -1.52 21.26 2.44
C TYR A 79 -0.58 22.13 3.28
N VAL A 80 0.71 21.77 3.37
CA VAL A 80 1.75 22.48 4.13
C VAL A 80 2.83 22.92 3.16
#